data_AF-A0A3B4XEU3-F1
#
_entry.id   AF-A0A3B4XEU3-F1
#
_cell.length_a   1.000
_cell.length_b   1.000
_cell.length_c   1.000
_cell.angle_alpha   90.00
_cell.angle_beta   90.00
_cell.angle_gamma   90.00
#
_symmetry.space_group_name_H-M   'P 1'
#
loop_
_entity.id
_entity.type
_entity.pdbx_description
1 polymer ?
#
loop_
_entity_poly.entity_id
_entity_poly.type
_entity_poly.pdbx_seq_one_letter_code
_entity_poly.pdbx_strand_id
1 'polypeptide(L)'
;MLIKLLEVLSGERLPKPTKGRMRIHCLENVDKALQFLKEQRVHLENMGSHDIVDGNHRLTLGLIWTIILRFQIQDISVETEDNKEKKSAKDALLLWCQMKTAGYPNVNIHNFTTSWRDGMAFNALIHKHRPDLIDFDKLKKSNAHYNLQNAFNLAEQHLGLTKLLDPEDISVDHPDEKSIITYVVTYYHYFSKMKALKVEGKRIGKVRS
;
A
#
# COMPACT_ATOMS: atom_id res chain seq x y z
N MET A 1 -17.00 -12.48 -4.42
CA MET A 1 -15.70 -11.84 -4.69
C MET A 1 -15.00 -11.47 -3.38
N LEU A 2 -15.67 -10.75 -2.47
CA LEU A 2 -15.12 -10.32 -1.17
C LEU A 2 -14.55 -11.48 -0.31
N ILE A 3 -15.28 -12.57 -0.13
CA ILE A 3 -14.80 -13.73 0.66
C ILE A 3 -13.45 -14.24 0.14
N LYS A 4 -13.33 -14.48 -1.17
CA LYS A 4 -12.10 -14.98 -1.79
C LYS A 4 -10.93 -13.99 -1.62
N LEU A 5 -11.20 -12.69 -1.72
CA LEU A 5 -10.19 -11.67 -1.47
C LEU A 5 -9.66 -11.77 -0.05
N LEU A 6 -10.56 -11.88 0.94
CA LEU A 6 -10.18 -12.04 2.34
C LEU A 6 -9.38 -13.32 2.58
N GLU A 7 -9.76 -14.45 1.97
CA GLU A 7 -8.98 -15.70 2.05
C GLU A 7 -7.55 -15.53 1.53
N VAL A 8 -7.39 -14.82 0.40
CA VAL A 8 -6.07 -14.57 -0.19
C VAL A 8 -5.23 -13.64 0.67
N LEU A 9 -5.83 -12.59 1.24
CA LEU A 9 -5.11 -11.60 2.06
C LEU A 9 -4.73 -12.13 3.44
N SER A 10 -5.60 -12.91 4.08
CA SER A 10 -5.33 -13.47 5.41
C SER A 10 -4.56 -14.79 5.36
N GLY A 11 -4.62 -15.53 4.24
CA GLY A 11 -4.15 -16.91 4.17
C GLY A 11 -5.06 -17.91 4.89
N GLU A 12 -6.18 -17.46 5.45
CA GLU A 12 -7.15 -18.28 6.17
C GLU A 12 -8.29 -18.74 5.27
N ARG A 13 -8.89 -19.90 5.59
CA ARG A 13 -10.07 -20.40 4.90
C ARG A 13 -11.34 -19.80 5.50
N LEU A 14 -12.15 -19.16 4.68
CA LEU A 14 -13.45 -18.62 5.08
C LEU A 14 -14.57 -19.63 4.79
N PRO A 15 -15.75 -19.47 5.43
CA PRO A 15 -16.93 -20.27 5.10
C PRO A 15 -17.26 -20.20 3.61
N LYS A 16 -17.64 -21.33 3.02
CA LYS A 16 -17.96 -21.40 1.60
C LYS A 16 -19.11 -20.43 1.26
N PRO A 17 -19.01 -19.68 0.16
CA PRO A 17 -20.06 -18.76 -0.24
C PRO A 17 -21.35 -19.52 -0.56
N THR A 18 -22.48 -18.99 -0.09
CA THR A 18 -23.81 -19.40 -0.49
C THR A 18 -23.96 -19.16 -1.99
N LYS A 19 -24.36 -20.20 -2.72
CA LYS A 19 -24.58 -20.13 -4.17
C LYS A 19 -25.94 -19.52 -4.46
N GLY A 20 -26.00 -18.66 -5.46
CA GLY A 20 -27.23 -18.06 -5.96
C GLY A 20 -27.04 -16.60 -6.34
N ARG A 21 -28.02 -16.04 -7.06
CA ARG A 21 -28.00 -14.64 -7.53
C ARG A 21 -29.00 -13.73 -6.84
N MET A 22 -29.93 -14.31 -6.05
CA MET A 22 -30.90 -13.51 -5.28
C MET A 22 -30.20 -12.70 -4.19
N ARG A 23 -30.78 -11.53 -3.86
CA ARG A 23 -30.25 -10.59 -2.86
C ARG A 23 -29.93 -11.24 -1.52
N ILE A 24 -30.77 -12.18 -1.05
CA ILE A 24 -30.55 -12.90 0.21
C ILE A 24 -29.22 -13.67 0.24
N HIS A 25 -28.82 -14.28 -0.89
CA HIS A 25 -27.52 -14.97 -0.98
C HIS A 25 -26.36 -13.97 -0.94
N CYS A 26 -26.52 -12.80 -1.55
CA CYS A 26 -25.49 -11.75 -1.49
C CYS A 26 -25.32 -11.21 -0.08
N LEU A 27 -26.43 -10.96 0.64
CA LEU A 27 -26.41 -10.50 2.04
C LEU A 27 -25.67 -11.50 2.92
N GLU A 28 -26.05 -12.78 2.86
CA GLU A 28 -25.41 -13.83 3.66
C GLU A 28 -23.91 -13.96 3.36
N ASN A 29 -23.52 -13.82 2.10
CA ASN A 29 -22.12 -13.85 1.69
C ASN A 29 -21.32 -12.65 2.20
N VAL A 30 -21.93 -11.46 2.22
CA VAL A 30 -21.28 -10.27 2.79
C VAL A 30 -21.23 -10.37 4.31
N ASP A 31 -22.27 -10.87 4.98
CA ASP A 31 -22.27 -11.08 6.44
C ASP A 31 -21.14 -12.02 6.87
N LYS A 32 -20.92 -13.13 6.15
CA LYS A 32 -19.77 -14.03 6.38
C LYS A 32 -18.43 -13.29 6.31
N ALA A 33 -18.28 -12.40 5.33
CA ALA A 33 -17.06 -11.60 5.17
C ALA A 33 -16.90 -10.54 6.28
N LEU A 34 -17.96 -9.82 6.63
CA LEU A 34 -17.94 -8.82 7.70
C LEU A 34 -17.68 -9.47 9.06
N GLN A 35 -18.23 -10.65 9.31
CA GLN A 35 -17.98 -11.42 10.53
C GLN A 35 -16.50 -11.81 10.65
N PHE A 36 -15.92 -12.35 9.57
CA PHE A 36 -14.48 -12.64 9.52
C PHE A 36 -13.63 -11.39 9.82
N LEU A 37 -13.98 -10.23 9.25
CA LEU A 37 -13.26 -8.99 9.51
C LEU A 37 -13.33 -8.57 10.99
N LYS A 38 -14.49 -8.72 11.64
CA LYS A 38 -14.62 -8.47 13.08
C LYS A 38 -13.70 -9.38 13.90
N GLU A 39 -13.59 -10.65 13.53
CA GLU A 39 -12.68 -11.63 14.16
C GLU A 39 -11.21 -11.22 13.99
N GLN A 40 -10.86 -10.64 12.83
CA GLN A 40 -9.56 -10.06 12.55
C GLN A 40 -9.32 -8.70 13.25
N ARG A 41 -10.17 -8.33 14.22
CA ARG A 41 -10.15 -7.08 15.00
C ARG A 41 -10.32 -5.82 14.16
N VAL A 42 -11.08 -5.92 13.08
CA VAL A 42 -11.46 -4.77 12.26
C VAL A 42 -12.70 -4.10 12.87
N HIS A 43 -12.60 -2.79 13.12
CA HIS A 43 -13.72 -1.98 13.58
C HIS A 43 -14.63 -1.62 12.40
N LEU A 44 -15.83 -2.20 12.36
CA LEU A 44 -16.85 -1.99 11.32
C LEU A 44 -18.06 -1.22 11.88
N GLU A 45 -17.81 -0.06 12.49
CA GLU A 45 -18.88 0.76 13.04
C GLU A 45 -19.77 1.30 11.92
N ASN A 46 -21.09 1.18 12.09
CA ASN A 46 -22.11 1.68 11.15
C ASN A 46 -22.06 1.06 9.74
N MET A 47 -21.69 -0.22 9.62
CA MET A 47 -21.70 -0.95 8.34
C MET A 47 -22.44 -2.27 8.43
N GLY A 48 -23.49 -2.41 7.62
CA GLY A 48 -24.22 -3.67 7.42
C GLY A 48 -23.95 -4.29 6.05
N SER A 49 -24.32 -5.56 5.89
CA SER A 49 -24.23 -6.25 4.59
C SER A 49 -25.10 -5.62 3.52
N HIS A 50 -26.28 -5.11 3.90
CA HIS A 50 -27.19 -4.42 3.00
C HIS A 50 -26.57 -3.16 2.37
N ASP A 51 -25.76 -2.40 3.11
CA ASP A 51 -25.05 -1.23 2.57
C ASP A 51 -24.14 -1.61 1.40
N ILE A 52 -23.48 -2.76 1.49
CA ILE A 52 -22.56 -3.23 0.46
C ILE A 52 -23.32 -3.86 -0.71
N VAL A 53 -24.36 -4.65 -0.43
CA VAL A 53 -25.17 -5.33 -1.46
C VAL A 53 -25.98 -4.33 -2.28
N ASP A 54 -26.50 -3.29 -1.64
CA ASP A 54 -27.31 -2.26 -2.29
C ASP A 54 -26.46 -1.13 -2.91
N GLY A 55 -25.13 -1.22 -2.78
CA GLY A 55 -24.19 -0.36 -3.53
C GLY A 55 -23.91 1.00 -2.90
N ASN A 56 -23.94 1.13 -1.58
CA ASN A 56 -23.51 2.35 -0.89
C ASN A 56 -22.01 2.59 -1.11
N HIS A 57 -21.68 3.46 -2.06
CA HIS A 57 -20.29 3.72 -2.49
C HIS A 57 -19.40 4.16 -1.33
N ARG A 58 -19.89 5.05 -0.46
CA ARG A 58 -19.12 5.57 0.69
C ARG A 58 -18.73 4.45 1.64
N LEU A 59 -19.68 3.60 2.02
CA LEU A 59 -19.43 2.48 2.93
C LEU A 59 -18.61 1.37 2.27
N THR A 60 -18.82 1.12 0.97
CA THR A 60 -18.03 0.15 0.21
C THR A 60 -16.57 0.57 0.10
N LEU A 61 -16.29 1.84 -0.23
CA LEU A 61 -14.93 2.38 -0.24
C LEU A 61 -14.31 2.37 1.16
N GLY A 62 -15.11 2.69 2.19
CA GLY A 62 -14.71 2.58 3.59
C GLY A 62 -14.28 1.16 3.94
N LEU A 63 -15.05 0.14 3.53
CA LEU A 63 -14.75 -1.27 3.76
C LEU A 63 -13.43 -1.68 3.09
N ILE A 64 -13.27 -1.33 1.81
CA ILE A 64 -12.05 -1.65 1.04
C ILE A 64 -10.83 -1.01 1.72
N TRP A 65 -10.94 0.26 2.11
CA TRP A 65 -9.86 0.94 2.82
C TRP A 65 -9.49 0.24 4.13
N THR A 66 -10.48 -0.15 4.93
CA THR A 66 -10.23 -0.83 6.20
C THR A 66 -9.56 -2.20 6.00
N ILE A 67 -9.91 -2.92 4.94
CA ILE A 67 -9.23 -4.17 4.54
C ILE A 67 -7.76 -3.89 4.18
N ILE A 68 -7.49 -2.88 3.35
CA ILE A 68 -6.12 -2.48 2.98
C ILE A 68 -5.33 -2.11 4.25
N LEU A 69 -5.91 -1.28 5.11
CA LEU A 69 -5.28 -0.87 6.37
C LEU A 69 -4.90 -2.08 7.23
N ARG A 70 -5.84 -3.01 7.42
CA ARG A 70 -5.63 -4.17 8.31
C ARG A 70 -4.59 -5.15 7.78
N PHE A 71 -4.64 -5.49 6.50
CA PHE A 71 -3.85 -6.59 5.93
C PHE A 71 -2.58 -6.15 5.20
N GLN A 72 -2.49 -4.88 4.79
CA GLN A 72 -1.31 -4.38 4.06
C GLN A 72 -0.52 -3.36 4.87
N ILE A 73 -1.15 -2.63 5.80
CA ILE A 73 -0.48 -1.50 6.48
C ILE A 73 -0.16 -1.86 7.92
N GLN A 74 -1.10 -2.43 8.67
CA GLN A 74 -1.01 -2.55 10.13
C GLN A 74 0.23 -3.32 10.64
N ASP A 75 0.76 -4.25 9.85
CA ASP A 75 1.96 -5.03 10.20
C ASP A 75 3.28 -4.34 9.81
N ILE A 76 3.22 -3.14 9.21
CA ILE A 76 4.40 -2.33 8.91
C ILE A 76 5.02 -1.82 10.20
N SER A 77 6.24 -2.27 10.46
CA SER A 77 7.08 -1.76 11.54
C SER A 77 8.42 -1.28 10.97
N VAL A 78 8.99 -0.27 11.63
CA VAL A 78 10.32 0.25 11.33
C VAL A 78 11.07 0.31 12.66
N GLU A 79 12.12 -0.48 12.78
CA GLU A 79 12.98 -0.48 13.94
C GLU A 79 13.83 0.80 13.97
N THR A 80 13.73 1.57 15.06
CA THR A 80 14.62 2.70 15.36
C THR A 80 15.32 2.45 16.70
N GLU A 81 16.54 2.96 16.85
CA GLU A 81 17.35 2.80 18.06
C GLU A 81 16.65 3.39 19.31
N ASP A 82 15.81 4.42 19.14
CA ASP A 82 15.02 5.06 20.21
C ASP A 82 13.60 4.48 20.33
N ASN A 83 13.49 3.22 20.76
CA ASN A 83 12.24 2.47 20.70
C ASN A 83 11.31 2.70 21.92
N LYS A 84 10.81 3.93 22.13
CA LYS A 84 9.91 4.27 23.27
C LYS A 84 8.45 4.50 22.93
N GLU A 85 8.06 4.68 21.67
CA GLU A 85 6.65 4.86 21.29
C GLU A 85 6.21 3.91 20.18
N LYS A 86 5.08 3.23 20.41
CA LYS A 86 4.37 2.50 19.36
C LYS A 86 3.81 3.50 18.35
N LYS A 87 4.60 3.84 17.33
CA LYS A 87 4.15 4.62 16.18
C LYS A 87 3.01 3.89 15.47
N SER A 88 2.02 4.62 14.96
CA SER A 88 0.99 4.00 14.13
C SER A 88 1.63 3.40 12.88
N ALA A 89 1.01 2.39 12.27
CA ALA A 89 1.56 1.78 11.06
C ALA A 89 1.71 2.78 9.89
N LYS A 90 0.85 3.80 9.83
CA LYS A 90 0.98 4.93 8.90
C LYS A 90 2.24 5.76 9.19
N ASP A 91 2.51 6.04 10.46
CA ASP A 91 3.72 6.78 10.87
C ASP A 91 4.99 5.97 10.62
N ALA A 92 4.92 4.64 10.81
CA ALA A 92 6.00 3.74 10.46
C ALA A 92 6.28 3.76 8.94
N LEU A 93 5.23 3.73 8.11
CA LEU A 93 5.40 3.88 6.65
C LEU A 93 5.98 5.25 6.27
N LEU A 94 5.52 6.34 6.92
CA LEU A 94 6.04 7.68 6.68
C LEU A 94 7.53 7.77 7.03
N LEU A 95 7.89 7.25 8.20
CA LEU A 95 9.28 7.16 8.65
C LEU A 95 10.14 6.35 7.70
N TRP A 96 9.64 5.21 7.22
CA TRP A 96 10.34 4.42 6.20
C TRP A 96 10.62 5.26 4.95
N CYS A 97 9.62 5.97 4.44
CA CYS A 97 9.79 6.83 3.26
C CYS A 97 10.89 7.87 3.51
N GLN A 98 10.81 8.59 4.62
CA GLN A 98 11.80 9.60 5.03
C GLN A 98 13.21 9.02 5.13
N MET A 99 13.38 7.86 5.78
CA MET A 99 14.68 7.20 5.91
C MET A 99 15.25 6.76 4.55
N LYS A 100 14.39 6.33 3.62
CA LYS A 100 14.83 5.91 2.28
C LYS A 100 15.20 7.09 1.39
N THR A 101 14.51 8.20 1.51
CA THR A 101 14.73 9.39 0.68
C THR A 101 15.61 10.45 1.35
N ALA A 102 16.14 10.19 2.55
CA ALA A 102 17.08 11.08 3.21
C ALA A 102 18.29 11.39 2.31
N GLY A 103 18.59 12.68 2.14
CA GLY A 103 19.69 13.17 1.31
C GLY A 103 19.36 13.37 -0.18
N TYR A 104 18.16 13.01 -0.64
CA TYR A 104 17.76 13.31 -2.02
C TYR A 104 17.41 14.80 -2.17
N PRO A 105 18.00 15.50 -3.17
CA PRO A 105 17.66 16.88 -3.41
C PRO A 105 16.19 16.97 -3.78
N ASN A 106 15.53 18.05 -3.33
CA ASN A 106 14.14 18.31 -3.66
C ASN A 106 13.14 17.24 -3.15
N VAL A 107 13.52 16.35 -2.23
CA VAL A 107 12.58 15.39 -1.63
C VAL A 107 12.46 15.66 -0.14
N ASN A 108 11.25 16.05 0.30
CA ASN A 108 10.97 16.22 1.71
C ASN A 108 9.55 15.74 2.03
N ILE A 109 9.45 14.57 2.66
CA ILE A 109 8.20 13.84 2.84
C ILE A 109 7.66 14.09 4.25
N HIS A 110 6.52 14.76 4.35
CA HIS A 110 5.84 15.04 5.64
C HIS A 110 4.42 14.48 5.72
N ASN A 111 3.86 14.04 4.59
CA ASN A 111 2.50 13.54 4.49
C ASN A 111 2.37 12.58 3.31
N PHE A 112 1.20 11.95 3.17
CA PHE A 112 0.84 11.15 2.00
C PHE A 112 -0.09 11.90 1.04
N THR A 113 0.08 13.23 0.94
CA THR A 113 -0.66 14.07 -0.02
C THR A 113 0.32 14.91 -0.82
N THR A 114 0.49 16.18 -0.45
CA THR A 114 1.26 17.18 -1.19
C THR A 114 2.74 16.89 -1.29
N SER A 115 3.31 16.06 -0.40
CA SER A 115 4.72 15.65 -0.49
C SER A 115 5.03 14.76 -1.69
N TRP A 116 4.00 14.21 -2.34
CA TRP A 116 4.14 13.23 -3.44
C TRP A 116 3.72 13.79 -4.80
N ARG A 117 3.06 14.97 -4.82
CA ARG A 117 2.41 15.53 -6.02
C ARG A 117 3.37 15.85 -7.17
N ASP A 118 4.63 16.12 -6.87
CA ASP A 118 5.66 16.44 -7.87
C ASP A 118 6.37 15.20 -8.44
N GLY A 119 6.03 14.00 -7.95
CA GLY A 119 6.60 12.72 -8.36
C GLY A 119 8.03 12.47 -7.89
N MET A 120 8.72 13.42 -7.25
CA MET A 120 10.12 13.26 -6.86
C MET A 120 10.30 12.17 -5.80
N ALA A 121 9.36 12.09 -4.83
CA ALA A 121 9.37 11.08 -3.78
C ALA A 121 9.31 9.64 -4.33
N PHE A 122 8.43 9.37 -5.30
CA PHE A 122 8.33 8.05 -5.94
C PHE A 122 9.62 7.67 -6.67
N ASN A 123 10.19 8.59 -7.44
CA ASN A 123 11.46 8.35 -8.14
C ASN A 123 12.61 8.11 -7.15
N ALA A 124 12.65 8.85 -6.03
CA ALA A 124 13.71 8.69 -5.03
C ALA A 124 13.62 7.32 -4.33
N LEU A 125 12.41 6.83 -4.06
CA LEU A 125 12.23 5.48 -3.51
C LEU A 125 12.74 4.39 -4.45
N ILE A 126 12.47 4.52 -5.76
CA ILE A 126 12.97 3.57 -6.76
C ILE A 126 14.49 3.69 -6.85
N HIS A 127 15.03 4.89 -7.05
CA HIS A 127 16.47 5.13 -7.21
C HIS A 127 17.28 4.64 -5.98
N LYS A 128 16.77 4.82 -4.76
CA LYS A 128 17.43 4.34 -3.53
C LYS A 128 17.68 2.83 -3.54
N HIS A 129 16.80 2.05 -4.16
CA HIS A 129 16.88 0.59 -4.17
C HIS A 129 17.39 0.02 -5.50
N ARG A 130 17.19 0.77 -6.59
CA ARG A 130 17.55 0.44 -7.99
C ARG A 130 18.03 1.71 -8.71
N PRO A 131 19.25 2.19 -8.38
CA PRO A 131 19.79 3.41 -8.99
C PRO A 131 20.03 3.25 -10.49
N ASP A 132 20.17 2.00 -10.97
CA ASP A 132 20.32 1.65 -12.38
C ASP A 132 19.09 2.02 -13.25
N LEU A 133 17.92 2.23 -12.64
CA LEU A 133 16.68 2.51 -13.38
C LEU A 133 16.39 4.00 -13.58
N ILE A 134 17.05 4.89 -12.84
CA ILE A 134 16.71 6.31 -12.80
C ILE A 134 17.97 7.16 -12.82
N ASP A 135 18.05 8.11 -13.74
CA ASP A 135 19.00 9.21 -13.66
C ASP A 135 18.34 10.38 -12.90
N PHE A 136 18.51 10.39 -11.58
CA PHE A 136 17.74 11.27 -10.69
C PHE A 136 18.09 12.75 -10.88
N ASP A 137 19.33 13.06 -11.25
CA ASP A 137 19.82 14.44 -11.42
C ASP A 137 19.16 15.14 -12.61
N LYS A 138 18.59 14.39 -13.55
CA LYS A 138 17.82 14.94 -14.67
C LYS A 138 16.38 15.30 -14.32
N LEU A 139 15.87 14.85 -13.16
CA LEU A 139 14.50 15.11 -12.74
C LEU A 139 14.36 16.52 -12.15
N LYS A 140 13.22 17.15 -12.42
CA LYS A 140 12.90 18.50 -11.93
C LYS A 140 11.51 18.51 -11.31
N LYS A 141 11.37 19.16 -10.15
CA LYS A 141 10.06 19.32 -9.46
C LYS A 141 8.96 19.91 -10.34
N SER A 142 9.32 20.84 -11.23
CA SER A 142 8.38 21.50 -12.12
C SER A 142 7.75 20.56 -13.16
N ASN A 143 8.31 19.36 -13.36
CA ASN A 143 7.82 18.39 -14.34
C ASN A 143 7.05 17.24 -13.68
N ALA A 144 6.08 17.58 -12.83
CA ALA A 144 5.35 16.65 -11.96
C ALA A 144 4.75 15.45 -12.71
N HIS A 145 4.00 15.72 -13.79
CA HIS A 145 3.32 14.69 -14.58
C HIS A 145 4.32 13.67 -15.16
N TYR A 146 5.42 14.16 -15.75
CA TYR A 146 6.49 13.29 -16.25
C TYR A 146 7.12 12.46 -15.13
N ASN A 147 7.44 13.08 -13.98
CA ASN A 147 8.08 12.38 -12.87
C ASN A 147 7.20 11.23 -12.36
N LEU A 148 5.89 11.50 -12.17
CA LEU A 148 4.91 10.51 -11.76
C LEU A 148 4.80 9.38 -12.79
N GLN A 149 4.60 9.72 -14.06
CA GLN A 149 4.50 8.75 -15.15
C GLN A 149 5.76 7.87 -15.25
N ASN A 150 6.94 8.47 -15.13
CA ASN A 150 8.23 7.77 -15.13
C ASN A 150 8.30 6.75 -13.99
N ALA A 151 8.03 7.18 -12.76
CA ALA A 151 8.09 6.29 -11.60
C ALA A 151 7.08 5.13 -11.71
N PHE A 152 5.87 5.42 -12.20
CA PHE A 152 4.81 4.41 -12.31
C PHE A 152 5.12 3.40 -13.43
N ASN A 153 5.66 3.86 -14.57
CA ASN A 153 6.11 3.00 -15.66
C ASN A 153 7.27 2.09 -15.22
N LEU A 154 8.28 2.65 -14.55
CA LEU A 154 9.44 1.87 -14.09
C LEU A 154 9.03 0.83 -13.05
N ALA A 155 8.12 1.20 -12.13
CA ALA A 155 7.61 0.30 -11.11
C ALA A 155 6.88 -0.90 -11.73
N GLU A 156 6.03 -0.67 -12.73
CA GLU A 156 5.34 -1.74 -13.45
C GLU A 156 6.31 -2.62 -14.24
N GLN A 157 7.13 -2.02 -15.09
CA GLN A 157 7.97 -2.74 -16.04
C GLN A 157 9.12 -3.51 -15.39
N HIS A 158 9.70 -2.96 -14.32
CA HIS A 158 10.94 -3.51 -13.74
C HIS A 158 10.76 -4.09 -12.33
N LEU A 159 9.70 -3.70 -11.62
CA LEU A 159 9.41 -4.17 -10.25
C LEU A 159 8.15 -5.02 -10.19
N GLY A 160 7.34 -5.08 -11.27
CA GLY A 160 6.08 -5.81 -11.30
C GLY A 160 4.98 -5.19 -10.42
N LEU A 161 5.10 -3.90 -10.10
CA LEU A 161 4.09 -3.17 -9.31
C LEU A 161 3.04 -2.59 -10.26
N THR A 162 1.82 -3.11 -10.21
CA THR A 162 0.68 -2.60 -10.98
C THR A 162 0.48 -1.10 -10.73
N LYS A 163 0.28 -0.31 -11.79
CA LYS A 163 -0.06 1.10 -11.66
C LYS A 163 -1.44 1.25 -11.03
N LEU A 164 -1.49 1.76 -9.80
CA LEU A 164 -2.74 2.01 -9.07
C LEU A 164 -3.21 3.45 -9.14
N LEU A 165 -2.34 4.37 -9.57
CA LEU A 165 -2.58 5.81 -9.58
C LEU A 165 -2.33 6.36 -10.99
N ASP A 166 -3.18 7.29 -11.39
CA ASP A 166 -2.96 8.10 -12.59
C ASP A 166 -2.19 9.38 -12.22
N PRO A 167 -1.17 9.80 -13.01
CA PRO A 167 -0.39 11.01 -12.72
C PRO A 167 -1.24 12.28 -12.59
N GLU A 168 -2.34 12.36 -13.32
CA GLU A 168 -3.25 13.51 -13.30
C GLU A 168 -3.93 13.65 -11.94
N ASP A 169 -4.35 12.56 -11.31
CA ASP A 169 -5.02 12.55 -10.01
C ASP A 169 -4.08 12.89 -8.84
N ILE A 170 -2.77 12.75 -9.05
CA ILE A 170 -1.74 12.99 -8.00
C ILE A 170 -1.14 14.38 -8.09
N SER A 171 -1.01 14.94 -9.29
CA SER A 171 -0.39 16.26 -9.52
C SER A 171 -1.27 17.46 -9.15
N VAL A 172 -2.52 17.20 -8.71
CA VAL A 172 -3.47 18.21 -8.19
C VAL A 172 -3.03 18.81 -6.85
N ASP A 173 -3.76 19.85 -6.40
CA ASP A 173 -3.43 20.55 -5.13
C ASP A 173 -3.72 19.72 -3.88
N HIS A 174 -4.75 18.87 -3.94
CA HIS A 174 -5.21 18.05 -2.83
C HIS A 174 -5.38 16.59 -3.26
N PRO A 175 -4.29 15.85 -3.51
CA PRO A 175 -4.38 14.46 -3.90
C PRO A 175 -4.90 13.60 -2.74
N ASP A 176 -5.63 12.52 -3.08
CA ASP A 176 -6.23 11.63 -2.08
C ASP A 176 -5.16 10.85 -1.29
N GLU A 177 -5.19 11.03 0.03
CA GLU A 177 -4.18 10.45 0.91
C GLU A 177 -4.21 8.92 0.90
N LYS A 178 -5.40 8.33 0.90
CA LYS A 178 -5.58 6.88 0.98
C LYS A 178 -5.07 6.18 -0.27
N SER A 179 -5.26 6.79 -1.43
CA SER A 179 -4.78 6.31 -2.72
C SER A 179 -3.25 6.31 -2.76
N ILE A 180 -2.61 7.42 -2.33
CA ILE A 180 -1.15 7.49 -2.22
C ILE A 180 -0.62 6.45 -1.24
N ILE A 181 -1.18 6.35 -0.02
CA ILE A 181 -0.77 5.34 0.96
C ILE A 181 -0.86 3.93 0.36
N THR A 182 -2.00 3.59 -0.26
CA THR A 182 -2.25 2.27 -0.85
C THR A 182 -1.16 1.91 -1.84
N TYR A 183 -0.75 2.85 -2.70
CA TYR A 183 0.31 2.57 -3.67
C TYR A 183 1.70 2.56 -3.03
N VAL A 184 2.03 3.47 -2.12
CA VAL A 184 3.33 3.49 -1.44
C VAL A 184 3.59 2.21 -0.64
N VAL A 185 2.54 1.61 -0.07
CA VAL A 185 2.62 0.33 0.64
C VAL A 185 3.10 -0.80 -0.27
N THR A 186 2.74 -0.80 -1.56
CA THR A 186 3.22 -1.84 -2.49
C THR A 186 4.73 -1.72 -2.71
N TYR A 187 5.28 -0.50 -2.77
CA TYR A 187 6.73 -0.27 -2.80
C TYR A 187 7.42 -0.75 -1.52
N TYR A 188 6.83 -0.45 -0.35
CA TYR A 188 7.38 -0.90 0.93
C TYR A 188 7.51 -2.43 0.96
N HIS A 189 6.42 -3.15 0.67
CA HIS A 189 6.41 -4.62 0.71
C HIS A 189 7.40 -5.22 -0.27
N TYR A 190 7.43 -4.70 -1.49
CA TYR A 190 8.36 -5.15 -2.51
C TYR A 190 9.82 -4.98 -2.08
N PHE A 191 10.23 -3.78 -1.65
CA PHE A 191 11.62 -3.54 -1.27
C PHE A 191 12.01 -4.21 0.06
N SER A 192 11.07 -4.37 0.99
CA SER A 192 11.29 -5.15 2.22
C SER A 192 11.52 -6.62 1.89
N LYS A 193 10.72 -7.22 1.01
CA LYS A 193 10.91 -8.59 0.52
C LYS A 193 12.25 -8.75 -0.20
N MET A 194 12.61 -7.82 -1.09
CA MET A 194 13.92 -7.83 -1.76
C MET A 194 15.08 -7.79 -0.77
N LYS A 195 14.99 -6.96 0.27
CA LYS A 195 16.03 -6.86 1.31
C LYS A 195 16.16 -8.19 2.07
N ALA A 196 15.05 -8.80 2.47
CA ALA A 196 15.05 -10.08 3.18
C ALA A 196 15.76 -11.18 2.37
N LEU A 197 15.41 -11.33 1.09
CA LEU A 197 16.04 -12.31 0.19
C LEU A 197 17.55 -12.08 0.01
N LYS A 198 18.00 -10.82 -0.10
CA LYS A 198 19.43 -10.48 -0.17
C LYS A 198 20.19 -10.86 1.11
N VAL A 199 19.57 -10.67 2.28
CA VAL A 199 20.17 -11.04 3.58
C VAL A 199 20.25 -12.55 3.73
N GLU A 200 19.21 -13.28 3.35
CA GLU A 200 19.16 -14.74 3.39
C GLU A 200 20.21 -15.37 2.47
N GLY A 201 20.33 -14.90 1.22
CA GLY A 201 21.34 -15.38 0.28
C GLY A 201 22.78 -15.19 0.79
N LYS A 202 23.07 -14.06 1.45
CA LYS A 202 24.38 -13.82 2.09
C LYS A 202 24.66 -14.75 3.27
N ARG A 203 23.64 -15.12 4.05
CA ARG A 203 23.77 -16.07 5.17
C ARG A 203 24.09 -17.48 4.66
N ILE A 204 23.38 -17.95 3.63
CA ILE A 204 23.60 -19.26 3.02
C ILE A 204 25.01 -19.36 2.40
N GLY A 205 25.48 -18.29 1.75
CA GLY A 205 26.83 -18.24 1.17
C GLY A 205 27.95 -18.36 2.21
N LYS A 206 27.77 -17.81 3.42
CA LYS A 206 28.74 -17.90 4.53
C LYS A 206 28.79 -19.25 5.24
N VAL A 207 27.73 -20.06 5.15
CA VAL A 207 27.67 -21.38 5.81
C VAL A 207 28.27 -22.48 4.93
N ARG A 208 28.40 -22.23 3.61
CA ARG A 208 28.95 -23.17 2.63
C ARG A 208 30.38 -22.85 2.20
N SER A 209 31.00 -21.83 2.79
CA SER A 209 32.38 -21.38 2.55
C SER A 209 33.31 -21.77 3.68
#